data_AF-A0A3A8JF46-F1
#
_entry.id   AF-A0A3A8JF46-F1
#
_cell.length_a   1.000
_cell.length_b   1.000
_cell.length_c   1.000
_cell.angle_alpha   90.00
_cell.angle_beta   90.00
_cell.angle_gamma   90.00
#
_symmetry.space_group_name_H-M   'P 1'
#
loop_
_entity.id
_entity.type
_entity.pdbx_description
1 polymer ?
#
loop_
_entity_poly.entity_id
_entity_poly.type
_entity_poly.pdbx_seq_one_letter_code
_entity_poly.pdbx_strand_id
1 'polypeptide(L)'
;MKRASPEPASPRAPGDLGGGRLLVFFPDDTTSDGGAAMATGGFFDDDNVPPWDTWVGMFREDPEPAQQSEDYVISWVPPVFVEAVAQGIQANPESCIQWLEDSTTLMAQRLKDLR
;
A
#
# COMPACT_ATOMS: atom_id res chain seq x y z
N MET A 1 -18.44 28.38 -25.78
CA MET A 1 -17.97 28.51 -24.39
C MET A 1 -16.62 27.81 -24.27
N LYS A 2 -15.54 28.52 -23.96
CA LYS A 2 -14.22 27.90 -23.68
C LYS A 2 -14.22 27.47 -22.20
N ARG A 3 -13.99 26.19 -21.90
CA ARG A 3 -13.69 25.75 -20.53
C ARG A 3 -12.39 26.41 -20.10
N ALA A 4 -12.40 27.10 -18.97
CA ALA A 4 -11.16 27.52 -18.32
C ALA A 4 -10.39 26.25 -17.93
N SER A 5 -9.11 26.18 -18.29
CA SER A 5 -8.21 25.16 -17.78
C SER A 5 -8.08 25.35 -16.26
N PRO A 6 -8.13 24.29 -15.45
CA PRO A 6 -7.90 24.42 -14.02
C PRO A 6 -6.48 24.96 -13.80
N GLU A 7 -6.33 25.89 -12.86
CA GLU A 7 -5.01 26.34 -12.42
C GLU A 7 -4.19 25.13 -11.95
N PRO A 8 -2.88 25.08 -12.25
CA PRO A 8 -2.02 24.02 -11.73
C PRO A 8 -2.02 24.08 -10.20
N ALA A 9 -2.33 22.94 -9.56
CA ALA A 9 -2.27 22.83 -8.12
C ALA A 9 -0.85 23.17 -7.62
N SER A 10 -0.76 23.92 -6.53
CA SER A 10 0.52 24.21 -5.87
C SER A 10 1.32 22.92 -5.64
N PRO A 11 2.66 22.96 -5.77
CA PRO A 11 3.48 21.80 -5.46
C PRO A 11 3.23 21.37 -4.02
N ARG A 12 2.93 20.08 -3.85
CA ARG A 12 2.74 19.48 -2.52
C ARG A 12 4.03 19.60 -1.71
N ALA A 13 3.89 19.78 -0.40
CA ALA A 13 5.04 19.75 0.50
C ALA A 13 5.71 18.37 0.43
N PRO A 14 7.04 18.28 0.59
CA PRO A 14 7.74 17.00 0.71
C PRO A 14 7.09 16.14 1.80
N GLY A 15 6.73 14.89 1.47
CA GLY A 15 6.06 13.97 2.39
C GLY A 15 4.52 13.99 2.37
N ASP A 16 3.89 14.87 1.57
CA ASP A 16 2.45 14.81 1.34
C ASP A 16 2.10 13.77 0.26
N LEU A 17 1.47 12.67 0.67
CA LEU A 17 0.96 11.60 -0.19
C LEU A 17 -0.36 11.95 -0.89
N GLY A 18 -0.74 13.23 -0.92
CA GLY A 18 -1.98 13.71 -1.51
C GLY A 18 -3.22 13.20 -0.80
N GLY A 19 -3.12 12.94 0.51
CA GLY A 19 -4.17 12.33 1.34
C GLY A 19 -4.27 10.80 1.23
N GLY A 20 -3.42 10.15 0.44
CA GLY A 20 -3.34 8.69 0.37
C GLY A 20 -2.47 8.10 1.47
N ARG A 21 -2.31 6.78 1.46
CA ARG A 21 -1.46 6.02 2.40
C ARG A 21 -0.63 4.98 1.66
N LEU A 22 0.48 4.56 2.25
CA LEU A 22 1.30 3.48 1.70
C LEU A 22 0.85 2.15 2.29
N LEU A 23 0.70 1.16 1.43
CA LEU A 23 0.40 -0.23 1.78
C LEU A 23 1.64 -1.06 1.51
N VAL A 24 1.86 -2.09 2.33
CA VAL A 24 2.79 -3.18 2.05
C VAL A 24 2.00 -4.47 1.80
N PHE A 25 2.43 -5.23 0.80
CA PHE A 25 1.92 -6.56 0.47
C PHE A 25 3.09 -7.56 0.41
N PHE A 26 2.96 -8.69 1.11
CA PHE A 26 3.91 -9.81 1.15
C PHE A 26 3.36 -10.96 0.28
N PRO A 27 3.86 -11.15 -0.96
CA PRO A 27 3.30 -12.14 -1.88
C PRO A 27 3.47 -13.58 -1.42
N ASP A 28 4.54 -13.88 -0.68
CA ASP A 28 4.86 -15.24 -0.23
C ASP A 28 4.02 -15.67 0.99
N ASP A 29 3.41 -14.70 1.70
CA ASP A 29 2.52 -14.93 2.85
C ASP A 29 1.03 -15.06 2.47
N THR A 30 0.66 -14.88 1.20
CA THR A 30 -0.75 -14.86 0.77
C THR A 30 -1.39 -16.25 0.82
N THR A 31 -2.65 -16.33 1.24
CA THR A 31 -3.44 -17.58 1.18
C THR A 31 -4.44 -17.61 0.02
N SER A 32 -4.56 -16.51 -0.72
CA SER A 32 -5.46 -16.35 -1.87
C SER A 32 -6.92 -16.73 -1.56
N ASP A 33 -7.43 -16.29 -0.41
CA ASP A 33 -8.76 -16.68 0.08
C ASP A 33 -9.92 -15.82 -0.49
N GLY A 34 -9.60 -14.74 -1.21
CA GLY A 34 -10.55 -13.78 -1.79
C GLY A 34 -11.29 -12.88 -0.78
N GLY A 35 -11.00 -12.97 0.52
CA GLY A 35 -11.68 -12.21 1.56
C GLY A 35 -11.47 -10.70 1.42
N ALA A 36 -10.21 -10.29 1.19
CA ALA A 36 -9.87 -8.88 0.99
C ALA A 36 -10.44 -8.32 -0.33
N ALA A 37 -10.52 -9.12 -1.39
CA ALA A 37 -11.13 -8.73 -2.66
C ALA A 37 -12.62 -8.37 -2.48
N MET A 38 -13.36 -9.24 -1.78
CA MET A 38 -14.76 -9.01 -1.46
C MET A 38 -14.97 -7.77 -0.59
N ALA A 39 -14.14 -7.59 0.45
CA ALA A 39 -14.24 -6.46 1.37
C ALA A 39 -13.93 -5.12 0.70
N THR A 40 -13.06 -5.10 -0.31
CA THR A 40 -12.65 -3.87 -1.00
C THR A 40 -13.47 -3.55 -2.25
N GLY A 41 -14.34 -4.46 -2.70
CA GLY A 41 -15.03 -4.31 -3.98
C GLY A 41 -14.09 -4.37 -5.18
N GLY A 42 -13.00 -5.14 -5.07
CA GLY A 42 -12.03 -5.37 -6.15
C GLY A 42 -10.86 -4.38 -6.20
N PHE A 43 -10.56 -3.66 -5.11
CA PHE A 43 -9.27 -2.97 -5.03
C PHE A 43 -8.13 -4.00 -4.95
N PHE A 44 -8.26 -4.97 -4.05
CA PHE A 44 -7.46 -6.18 -4.09
C PHE A 44 -8.09 -7.18 -5.06
N ASP A 45 -7.27 -7.99 -5.71
CA ASP A 45 -7.74 -9.21 -6.37
C ASP A 45 -7.83 -10.38 -5.39
N ASP A 46 -8.22 -11.55 -5.90
CA ASP A 46 -8.43 -12.76 -5.09
C ASP A 46 -7.13 -13.25 -4.40
N ASP A 47 -5.96 -12.79 -4.86
CA ASP A 47 -4.64 -13.12 -4.34
C ASP A 47 -4.10 -12.04 -3.37
N ASN A 48 -4.94 -11.10 -2.94
CA ASN A 48 -4.63 -9.92 -2.12
C ASN A 48 -3.75 -8.86 -2.82
N VAL A 49 -3.52 -8.99 -4.13
CA VAL A 49 -2.59 -8.13 -4.86
C VAL A 49 -3.23 -6.75 -5.09
N PRO A 50 -2.57 -5.64 -4.69
CA PRO A 50 -3.07 -4.31 -5.01
C PRO A 50 -2.90 -3.99 -6.50
N PRO A 51 -3.66 -3.03 -7.06
CA PRO A 51 -3.60 -2.70 -8.47
C PRO A 51 -2.18 -2.28 -8.88
N TRP A 52 -1.62 -2.89 -9.92
CA TRP A 52 -0.22 -2.69 -10.32
C TRP A 52 0.13 -1.25 -10.70
N ASP A 53 -0.85 -0.45 -11.11
CA ASP A 53 -0.73 0.98 -11.42
C ASP A 53 -0.57 1.85 -10.15
N THR A 54 -0.78 1.28 -8.97
CA THR A 54 -0.55 1.93 -7.68
C THR A 54 0.81 1.58 -7.06
N TRP A 55 1.58 0.67 -7.68
CA TRP A 55 2.84 0.21 -7.10
C TRP A 55 3.90 1.31 -7.14
N VAL A 56 4.55 1.50 -5.99
CA VAL A 56 5.77 2.30 -5.87
C VAL A 56 6.98 1.44 -6.27
N GLY A 57 6.98 0.17 -5.88
CA GLY A 57 8.01 -0.79 -6.25
C GLY A 57 7.92 -2.11 -5.48
N MET A 58 8.77 -3.05 -5.89
CA MET A 58 9.05 -4.28 -5.16
C MET A 58 10.41 -4.15 -4.47
N PHE A 59 10.47 -4.54 -3.21
CA PHE A 59 11.60 -4.30 -2.33
C PHE A 59 12.09 -5.61 -1.74
N ARG A 60 13.41 -5.66 -1.56
CA ARG A 60 14.14 -6.70 -0.85
C ARG A 60 15.06 -6.01 0.15
N GLU A 61 15.20 -6.57 1.34
CA GLU A 61 16.01 -5.97 2.40
C GLU A 61 17.44 -6.53 2.38
N ASP A 62 18.43 -5.65 2.49
CA ASP A 62 19.85 -6.03 2.57
C ASP A 62 20.52 -5.29 3.74
N PRO A 63 21.05 -6.00 4.75
CA PRO A 63 21.00 -7.46 4.91
C PRO A 63 19.59 -7.95 5.24
N GLU A 64 19.23 -9.13 4.73
CA GLU A 64 17.95 -9.80 5.01
C GLU A 64 17.75 -9.98 6.53
N PRO A 65 16.68 -9.40 7.12
CA PRO A 65 16.33 -9.65 8.51
C PRO A 65 16.01 -11.13 8.76
N ALA A 66 16.37 -11.62 9.96
CA ALA A 66 16.06 -13.00 10.35
C ALA A 66 14.55 -13.31 10.45
N GLN A 67 13.71 -12.28 10.54
CA GLN A 67 12.24 -12.40 10.62
C GLN A 67 11.49 -11.92 9.37
N GLN A 68 12.19 -11.38 8.37
CA GLN A 68 11.60 -10.84 7.14
C GLN A 68 12.55 -11.15 5.99
N SER A 69 12.41 -12.34 5.40
CA SER A 69 13.25 -12.82 4.30
C SER A 69 12.58 -12.70 2.94
N GLU A 70 11.48 -11.96 2.85
CA GLU A 70 10.54 -12.04 1.73
C GLU A 70 10.40 -10.70 1.02
N ASP A 71 10.35 -10.78 -0.31
CA ASP A 71 10.10 -9.62 -1.15
C ASP A 71 8.73 -9.04 -0.82
N TYR A 72 8.61 -7.72 -0.83
CA TYR A 72 7.32 -7.08 -0.63
C TYR A 72 7.08 -5.95 -1.62
N VAL A 73 5.81 -5.75 -1.95
CA VAL A 73 5.35 -4.65 -2.78
C VAL A 73 4.93 -3.50 -1.87
N ILE A 74 5.44 -2.30 -2.14
CA ILE A 74 4.85 -1.08 -1.61
C ILE A 74 3.95 -0.47 -2.69
N SER A 75 2.71 -0.17 -2.33
CA SER A 75 1.77 0.56 -3.19
C SER A 75 1.22 1.81 -2.51
N TRP A 76 0.80 2.79 -3.31
CA TRP A 76 0.10 3.98 -2.83
C TRP A 76 -1.40 3.80 -2.97
N VAL A 77 -2.11 3.82 -1.86
CA VAL A 77 -3.57 3.75 -1.82
C VAL A 77 -4.14 5.17 -1.99
N PRO A 78 -4.87 5.44 -3.09
CA PRO A 78 -5.51 6.74 -3.28
C PRO A 78 -6.51 7.04 -2.16
N PRO A 79 -6.71 8.31 -1.77
CA PRO A 79 -7.55 8.70 -0.64
C PRO A 79 -8.97 8.09 -0.69
N VAL A 80 -9.54 7.99 -1.89
CA VAL A 80 -10.89 7.45 -2.11
C VAL A 80 -11.01 5.95 -1.76
N PHE A 81 -9.89 5.22 -1.71
CA PHE A 81 -9.86 3.79 -1.41
C PHE A 81 -9.36 3.48 0.00
N VAL A 82 -8.90 4.47 0.78
CA VAL A 82 -8.29 4.23 2.10
C VAL A 82 -9.21 3.47 3.06
N GLU A 83 -10.50 3.83 3.09
CA GLU A 83 -11.47 3.15 3.95
C GLU A 83 -11.77 1.73 3.49
N ALA A 84 -11.96 1.52 2.19
CA ALA A 84 -12.17 0.19 1.61
C ALA A 84 -10.96 -0.71 1.90
N VAL A 85 -9.74 -0.21 1.66
CA VAL A 85 -8.49 -0.95 1.94
C VAL A 85 -8.35 -1.26 3.42
N ALA A 86 -8.72 -0.35 4.32
CA ALA A 86 -8.71 -0.64 5.75
C ALA A 86 -9.64 -1.83 6.10
N GLN A 87 -10.82 -1.91 5.47
CA GLN A 87 -11.73 -3.06 5.63
C GLN A 87 -11.12 -4.34 5.03
N GLY A 88 -10.44 -4.25 3.88
CA GLY A 88 -9.70 -5.35 3.28
C GLY A 88 -8.62 -5.92 4.19
N ILE A 89 -7.80 -5.05 4.80
CA ILE A 89 -6.77 -5.44 5.78
C ILE A 89 -7.42 -6.15 6.99
N GLN A 90 -8.55 -5.65 7.50
CA GLN A 90 -9.25 -6.32 8.62
C GLN A 90 -9.86 -7.68 8.24
N ALA A 91 -10.17 -7.88 6.96
CA ALA A 91 -10.71 -9.13 6.45
C ALA A 91 -9.63 -10.18 6.10
N ASN A 92 -8.35 -9.80 6.08
CA ASN A 92 -7.22 -10.65 5.71
C ASN A 92 -6.61 -11.34 6.95
N PRO A 93 -6.88 -12.63 7.21
CA PRO A 93 -6.42 -13.31 8.42
C PRO A 93 -4.91 -13.57 8.46
N GLU A 94 -4.25 -13.72 7.30
CA GLU A 94 -2.82 -14.00 7.18
C GLU A 94 -1.92 -12.77 7.39
N SER A 95 -2.49 -11.57 7.42
CA SER A 95 -1.74 -10.31 7.60
C SER A 95 -0.68 -10.04 6.51
N CYS A 96 -0.87 -10.59 5.31
CA CYS A 96 0.01 -10.37 4.15
C CYS A 96 -0.19 -8.97 3.53
N ILE A 97 -1.25 -8.25 3.90
CA ILE A 97 -1.48 -6.83 3.55
C ILE A 97 -1.54 -5.96 4.80
N GLN A 98 -0.73 -4.90 4.86
CA GLN A 98 -0.64 -4.01 6.02
C GLN A 98 -0.44 -2.57 5.59
N TRP A 99 -0.81 -1.61 6.44
CA TRP A 99 -0.30 -0.24 6.26
C TRP A 99 1.21 -0.24 6.50
N LEU A 100 1.95 0.47 5.63
CA LEU A 100 3.41 0.44 5.68
C LEU A 100 3.93 0.89 7.06
N GLU A 101 3.34 1.95 7.64
CA GLU A 101 3.72 2.47 8.95
C GLU A 101 3.53 1.49 10.12
N ASP A 102 2.62 0.52 9.96
CA ASP A 102 2.26 -0.49 10.96
C ASP A 102 3.07 -1.78 10.79
N SER A 103 3.78 -1.93 9.66
CA SER A 103 4.63 -3.08 9.36
C SER A 103 6.00 -3.01 10.05
N THR A 104 6.67 -4.16 10.13
CA THR A 104 8.03 -4.29 10.66
C THR A 104 9.13 -4.11 9.61
N THR A 105 8.78 -3.74 8.37
CA THR A 105 9.74 -3.58 7.27
C THR A 105 10.78 -2.50 7.56
N LEU A 106 11.99 -2.66 7.03
CA LEU A 106 13.02 -1.64 7.05
C LEU A 106 12.57 -0.36 6.36
N MET A 107 11.71 -0.42 5.33
CA MET A 107 11.13 0.78 4.73
C MET A 107 10.22 1.53 5.71
N ALA A 108 9.40 0.83 6.49
CA ALA A 108 8.61 1.45 7.55
C ALA A 108 9.49 2.17 8.57
N GLN A 109 10.61 1.55 8.97
CA GLN A 109 11.58 2.16 9.89
C GLN A 109 12.23 3.41 9.26
N ARG A 110 12.73 3.30 8.02
CA ARG A 110 13.38 4.43 7.33
C ARG A 110 12.44 5.62 7.14
N LEU A 111 11.16 5.39 6.86
CA LEU A 111 10.17 6.47 6.75
C LEU A 111 9.93 7.20 8.06
N LYS A 112 10.00 6.50 9.20
CA LYS A 112 9.90 7.12 10.53
C LYS A 112 11.12 7.99 10.83
N ASP A 113 12.31 7.57 10.39
CA ASP A 113 13.57 8.31 10.59
C ASP A 113 13.71 9.56 9.70
N LEU A 114 12.92 9.66 8.63
CA LEU A 114 12.90 10.82 7.73
C LEU A 114 11.97 11.95 8.20
N ARG A 115 11.19 11.74 9.27
CA ARG A 115 10.20 12.68 9.80
C ARG A 115 10.71 13.51 10.98
#